data_AF-A0AAW6WBN9-F1
#
_entry.id   AF-A0AAW6WBN9-F1
#
_cell.length_a   1.000
_cell.length_b   1.000
_cell.length_c   1.000
_cell.angle_alpha   90.00
_cell.angle_beta   90.00
_cell.angle_gamma   90.00
#
_symmetry.space_group_name_H-M   'P 1'
#
loop_
_entity.id
_entity.type
_entity.pdbx_description
1 polymer ?
#
loop_
_entity_poly.entity_id
_entity_poly.type
_entity_poly.pdbx_seq_one_letter_code
_entity_poly.pdbx_strand_id
1 'polypeptide(L)'
;MKRKVTWIFVVTIFMFTSCMSKWTVVSEEDYSKRETHIVKIYEKLSKKYDKLLENPIEEKERKELEETFRNFYDNLNALQVKNDSAHLQFLEKYRNHVRIKLNYLRDLKED
;
A
#
# COMPACT_ATOMS: atom_id res chain seq x y z
N MET A 1 31.44 24.71 38.00
CA MET A 1 30.18 24.00 37.71
C MET A 1 30.29 23.33 36.34
N LYS A 2 30.34 22.00 36.28
CA LYS A 2 30.51 21.24 35.03
C LYS A 2 29.13 21.00 34.40
N ARG A 3 28.88 21.54 33.21
CA ARG A 3 27.66 21.26 32.42
C ARG A 3 27.73 19.81 31.94
N LYS A 4 26.79 18.98 32.40
CA LYS A 4 26.55 17.65 31.84
C LYS A 4 25.65 17.83 30.61
N VAL A 5 26.19 17.53 29.43
CA VAL A 5 25.43 17.43 28.18
C VAL A 5 24.82 16.05 28.16
N THR A 6 23.53 15.96 28.49
CA THR A 6 22.78 14.71 28.39
C THR A 6 22.12 14.67 27.02
N TRP A 7 22.68 13.84 26.15
CA TRP A 7 22.12 13.49 24.85
C TRP A 7 20.81 12.74 25.07
N ILE A 8 19.68 13.38 24.76
CA ILE A 8 18.39 12.68 24.69
C ILE A 8 18.20 12.33 23.22
N PHE A 9 18.38 11.04 22.93
CA PHE A 9 17.95 10.40 21.70
C PHE A 9 16.48 10.76 21.45
N VAL A 10 16.22 11.58 20.43
CA VAL A 10 14.88 11.76 19.90
C VAL A 10 14.53 10.47 19.19
N VAL A 11 13.96 9.52 19.93
CA VAL A 11 13.26 8.38 19.36
C VAL A 11 12.01 8.95 18.73
N THR A 12 12.13 9.34 17.46
CA THR A 12 10.99 9.70 16.62
C THR A 12 10.23 8.40 16.38
N ILE A 13 9.38 8.00 17.34
CA ILE A 13 8.34 7.01 17.13
C ILE A 13 7.44 7.64 16.07
N PHE A 14 7.69 7.29 14.81
CA PHE A 14 6.80 7.61 13.71
C PHE A 14 5.54 6.77 13.97
N MET A 15 4.63 7.33 14.78
CA MET A 15 3.29 6.82 14.89
C MET A 15 2.68 6.92 13.49
N PHE A 16 2.72 5.83 12.73
CA PHE A 16 1.84 5.63 11.59
C PHE A 16 0.43 5.38 12.12
N THR A 17 -0.13 6.36 12.84
CA THR A 17 -1.58 6.57 12.94
C THR A 17 -2.07 7.07 11.59
N SER A 18 -2.01 6.19 10.60
CA SER A 18 -2.81 6.35 9.40
C SER A 18 -3.68 5.11 9.31
N CYS A 19 -4.85 5.19 9.95
CA CYS A 19 -6.06 4.63 9.37
C CYS A 19 -6.02 5.00 7.89
N MET A 20 -5.53 4.10 7.03
CA MET A 20 -5.31 4.41 5.63
C MET A 20 -6.69 4.64 5.02
N SER A 21 -6.98 5.93 4.87
CA SER A 21 -7.90 6.58 3.95
C SER A 21 -9.04 5.68 3.49
N LYS A 22 -10.24 5.97 4.02
CA LYS A 22 -11.51 5.80 3.30
C LYS A 22 -11.23 5.96 1.81
N TRP A 23 -11.31 4.86 1.07
CA TRP A 23 -11.25 4.88 -0.37
C TRP A 23 -12.52 5.61 -0.82
N THR A 24 -12.41 6.92 -1.07
CA THR A 24 -13.45 7.67 -1.76
C THR A 24 -13.40 7.19 -3.19
N VAL A 25 -14.25 6.21 -3.49
CA VAL A 25 -14.57 5.78 -4.86
C VAL A 25 -14.91 7.05 -5.62
N VAL A 26 -13.98 7.53 -6.44
CA VAL A 26 -14.26 8.56 -7.43
C VAL A 26 -15.34 7.95 -8.32
N SER A 27 -16.49 8.62 -8.38
CA SER A 27 -17.72 8.07 -8.96
C SER A 27 -17.47 7.44 -10.33
N GLU A 28 -18.18 6.36 -10.59
CA GLU A 28 -17.98 5.37 -11.68
C GLU A 28 -18.00 5.92 -13.11
N GLU A 29 -18.20 7.23 -13.30
CA GLU A 29 -18.38 7.87 -14.61
C GLU A 29 -17.07 8.26 -15.29
N ASP A 30 -15.98 8.51 -14.53
CA ASP A 30 -14.68 8.90 -15.10
C ASP A 30 -13.60 7.85 -14.84
N TYR A 31 -13.50 6.91 -15.78
CA TYR A 31 -12.51 5.84 -15.73
C TYR A 31 -11.08 6.38 -15.70
N SER A 32 -10.74 7.41 -16.47
CA SER A 32 -9.38 7.96 -16.53
C SER A 32 -8.91 8.53 -15.19
N LYS A 33 -9.77 9.29 -14.49
CA LYS A 33 -9.45 9.81 -13.15
C LYS A 33 -9.30 8.69 -12.13
N ARG A 34 -10.20 7.69 -12.17
CA ARG A 34 -10.14 6.53 -11.28
C ARG A 34 -8.85 5.74 -11.50
N GLU A 35 -8.49 5.46 -12.75
CA GLU A 35 -7.27 4.75 -13.11
C GLU A 35 -6.02 5.49 -12.67
N THR A 36 -5.96 6.81 -12.90
CA THR A 36 -4.87 7.65 -12.37
C THR A 36 -4.73 7.53 -10.85
N HIS A 37 -5.85 7.46 -10.13
CA HIS A 37 -5.84 7.28 -8.68
C HIS A 37 -5.34 5.88 -8.27
N ILE A 38 -5.76 4.83 -8.99
CA ILE A 38 -5.29 3.44 -8.81
C ILE A 38 -3.77 3.37 -8.99
N VAL A 39 -3.23 3.97 -10.07
CA VAL A 39 -1.78 4.05 -10.32
C VAL A 39 -1.07 4.67 -9.13
N LYS A 40 -1.53 5.84 -8.68
CA LYS A 40 -0.91 6.57 -7.57
C LYS A 40 -0.91 5.80 -6.26
N ILE A 41 -2.01 5.11 -5.94
CA ILE A 41 -2.08 4.28 -4.72
C ILE A 41 -1.09 3.12 -4.86
N TYR A 42 -1.13 2.40 -5.98
CA TYR A 42 -0.24 1.27 -6.23
C TYR A 42 1.23 1.67 -6.14
N GLU A 43 1.64 2.79 -6.75
CA GLU A 43 3.03 3.28 -6.69
C GLU A 43 3.46 3.59 -5.26
N LYS A 44 2.59 4.19 -4.44
CA LYS A 44 2.88 4.44 -3.02
C LYS A 44 3.06 3.14 -2.26
N LEU A 45 2.20 2.15 -2.48
CA LEU A 45 2.30 0.84 -1.83
C LEU A 45 3.54 0.07 -2.31
N SER A 46 3.85 0.12 -3.59
CA SER A 46 5.06 -0.51 -4.14
C SER A 46 6.32 0.09 -3.54
N LYS A 47 6.40 1.42 -3.42
CA LYS A 47 7.54 2.07 -2.75
C LYS A 47 7.67 1.67 -1.28
N LYS A 48 6.56 1.47 -0.57
CA LYS A 48 6.59 0.95 0.81
C LYS A 48 7.10 -0.50 0.84
N TYR A 49 6.66 -1.32 -0.11
CA TYR A 49 7.15 -2.69 -0.27
C TYR A 49 8.65 -2.73 -0.56
N ASP A 50 9.14 -1.91 -1.50
CA ASP A 50 10.55 -1.91 -1.86
C ASP A 50 11.42 -1.50 -0.64
N LYS A 51 10.97 -0.50 0.14
CA LYS A 51 11.62 -0.10 1.41
C LYS A 51 11.61 -1.18 2.49
N LEU A 52 10.53 -1.97 2.56
CA LEU A 52 10.45 -3.10 3.50
C LEU A 52 11.53 -4.13 3.20
N LEU A 53 11.87 -4.34 1.92
CA LEU A 53 12.90 -5.28 1.50
C LEU A 53 14.34 -4.77 1.64
N GLU A 54 14.52 -3.44 1.76
CA GLU A 54 15.84 -2.82 1.90
C GLU A 54 16.44 -3.00 3.31
N ASN A 55 15.60 -3.28 4.31
CA ASN A 55 16.00 -3.39 5.72
C ASN A 55 15.66 -4.78 6.27
N PRO A 56 16.21 -5.18 7.43
CA PRO A 56 15.69 -6.33 8.16
C PRO A 56 14.18 -6.20 8.34
N ILE A 57 13.43 -7.24 7.99
CA ILE A 57 11.97 -7.18 7.93
C ILE A 57 11.42 -7.16 9.35
N GLU A 58 10.74 -6.07 9.72
CA GLU A 58 9.93 -6.04 10.93
C GLU A 58 8.55 -6.66 10.65
N GLU A 59 8.23 -7.77 11.31
CA GLU A 59 6.98 -8.52 11.07
C GLU A 59 5.71 -7.65 11.21
N LYS A 60 5.74 -6.68 12.13
CA LYS A 60 4.65 -5.72 12.28
C LYS A 60 4.45 -4.88 11.02
N GLU A 61 5.53 -4.32 10.46
CA GLU A 61 5.47 -3.50 9.24
C GLU A 61 5.06 -4.35 8.03
N ARG A 62 5.58 -5.56 7.90
CA ARG A 62 5.19 -6.54 6.87
C ARG A 62 3.68 -6.81 6.93
N LYS A 63 3.14 -7.10 8.12
CA LYS A 63 1.73 -7.39 8.34
C LYS A 63 0.82 -6.19 8.03
N GLU A 64 1.19 -5.00 8.49
CA GLU A 64 0.45 -3.76 8.18
C GLU A 64 0.42 -3.49 6.66
N LEU A 65 1.53 -3.72 5.98
CA LEU A 65 1.62 -3.58 4.53
C LEU A 65 0.79 -4.64 3.78
N GLU A 66 0.81 -5.90 4.25
CA GLU A 66 -0.03 -6.98 3.70
C GLU A 66 -1.52 -6.62 3.80
N GLU A 67 -1.99 -6.19 4.97
CA GLU A 67 -3.38 -5.79 5.17
C GLU A 67 -3.77 -4.62 4.26
N THR A 68 -2.86 -3.66 4.08
CA THR A 68 -3.08 -2.52 3.18
C THR A 68 -3.23 -2.96 1.72
N PHE A 69 -2.32 -3.82 1.25
CA PHE A 69 -2.44 -4.37 -0.10
C PHE A 69 -3.70 -5.23 -0.27
N ARG A 70 -4.13 -5.95 0.77
CA ARG A 70 -5.36 -6.77 0.74
C ARG A 70 -6.59 -5.88 0.58
N ASN A 71 -6.70 -4.85 1.41
CA ASN A 71 -7.80 -3.89 1.32
C ASN A 71 -7.83 -3.20 -0.05
N PHE A 72 -6.66 -2.86 -0.60
CA PHE A 72 -6.56 -2.30 -1.95
C PHE A 72 -7.00 -3.29 -3.04
N TYR A 73 -6.61 -4.57 -2.93
CA TYR A 73 -7.03 -5.62 -3.85
C TYR A 73 -8.55 -5.82 -3.84
N ASP A 74 -9.15 -5.87 -2.66
CA ASP A 74 -10.59 -6.04 -2.49
C ASP A 74 -11.36 -4.87 -3.11
N ASN A 75 -10.87 -3.64 -2.89
CA ASN A 75 -11.39 -2.44 -3.54
C ASN A 75 -11.29 -2.52 -5.07
N LEU A 76 -10.18 -2.99 -5.63
CA LEU A 76 -10.04 -3.19 -7.08
C LEU A 76 -11.01 -4.24 -7.61
N ASN A 77 -11.30 -5.30 -6.86
CA ASN A 77 -12.26 -6.34 -7.26
C ASN A 77 -13.71 -5.86 -7.21
N ALA A 78 -14.03 -4.93 -6.32
CA ALA A 78 -15.36 -4.33 -6.22
C ALA A 78 -15.68 -3.36 -7.38
N LEU A 79 -14.67 -2.88 -8.12
CA LEU A 79 -14.88 -1.96 -9.23
C LEU A 79 -15.63 -2.61 -10.39
N GLN A 80 -16.72 -1.96 -10.78
CA GLN A 80 -17.44 -2.27 -11.99
C GLN A 80 -16.93 -1.41 -13.16
N VAL A 81 -16.85 -2.04 -14.32
CA VAL A 81 -16.56 -1.39 -15.60
C VAL A 81 -17.63 -1.89 -16.56
N LYS A 82 -18.23 -0.98 -17.33
CA LYS A 82 -19.06 -1.36 -18.48
C LYS A 82 -18.16 -2.13 -19.47
N ASN A 83 -18.72 -2.82 -20.47
CA ASN A 83 -17.96 -3.62 -21.44
C ASN A 83 -16.98 -2.79 -22.32
N ASP A 84 -15.98 -2.20 -21.70
CA ASP A 84 -14.88 -1.45 -22.29
C ASP A 84 -13.60 -2.23 -22.01
N SER A 85 -13.06 -2.81 -23.08
CA SER A 85 -11.90 -3.71 -23.00
C SER A 85 -10.66 -3.03 -22.42
N ALA A 86 -10.45 -1.73 -22.66
CA ALA A 86 -9.24 -1.05 -22.21
C ALA A 86 -9.23 -0.89 -20.69
N HIS A 87 -10.36 -0.46 -20.14
CA HIS A 87 -10.54 -0.27 -18.70
C HIS A 87 -10.62 -1.60 -17.94
N LEU A 88 -11.18 -2.65 -18.55
CA LEU A 88 -11.15 -4.00 -18.00
C LEU A 88 -9.72 -4.54 -17.92
N GLN A 89 -8.94 -4.43 -19.00
CA GLN A 89 -7.52 -4.84 -19.03
C GLN A 89 -6.68 -4.05 -18.03
N PHE A 90 -6.94 -2.74 -17.88
CA PHE A 90 -6.28 -1.92 -16.87
C PHE A 90 -6.52 -2.48 -15.46
N LEU A 91 -7.78 -2.75 -15.09
CA LEU A 91 -8.10 -3.28 -13.77
C LEU A 91 -7.48 -4.67 -13.56
N GLU A 92 -7.56 -5.54 -14.55
CA GLU A 92 -6.96 -6.87 -14.48
C GLU A 92 -5.44 -6.80 -14.24
N LYS A 93 -4.74 -5.91 -14.95
CA LYS A 93 -3.31 -5.67 -14.76
C LYS A 93 -2.99 -5.27 -13.31
N TYR A 94 -3.70 -4.28 -12.76
CA TYR A 94 -3.43 -3.82 -11.40
C TYR A 94 -3.86 -4.81 -10.32
N ARG A 95 -4.94 -5.57 -10.53
CA ARG A 95 -5.30 -6.72 -9.69
C ARG A 95 -4.15 -7.73 -9.65
N ASN A 96 -3.60 -8.11 -10.81
CA ASN A 96 -2.48 -9.03 -10.89
C ASN A 96 -1.21 -8.50 -10.21
N HIS A 97 -0.86 -7.24 -10.45
CA HIS A 97 0.30 -6.62 -9.79
C HIS A 97 0.18 -6.63 -8.25
N VAL A 98 -1.00 -6.30 -7.73
CA VAL A 98 -1.27 -6.32 -6.28
C VAL A 98 -1.23 -7.74 -5.74
N ARG A 99 -1.86 -8.71 -6.44
CA ARG A 99 -1.87 -10.13 -6.06
C ARG A 99 -0.46 -10.70 -5.92
N ILE A 100 0.44 -10.36 -6.86
CA ILE A 100 1.83 -10.80 -6.83
C ILE A 100 2.53 -10.26 -5.57
N LYS A 101 2.43 -8.96 -5.29
CA LYS A 101 3.04 -8.35 -4.09
C LYS A 101 2.45 -8.91 -2.79
N LEU A 102 1.15 -9.20 -2.76
CA LEU A 102 0.50 -9.87 -1.62
C LEU A 102 1.06 -11.27 -1.36
N ASN A 103 1.26 -12.06 -2.40
CA ASN A 103 1.83 -13.40 -2.24
C ASN A 103 3.26 -13.30 -1.67
N TYR A 104 4.10 -12.43 -2.23
CA TYR A 104 5.43 -12.22 -1.67
C TYR A 104 5.41 -11.77 -0.21
N LEU A 105 4.51 -10.85 0.18
CA LEU A 105 4.40 -10.44 1.59
C LEU A 105 4.02 -11.59 2.52
N ARG A 106 3.24 -12.56 2.04
CA ARG A 106 2.90 -13.77 2.79
C ARG A 106 4.06 -14.75 2.87
N ASP A 107 4.82 -14.88 1.79
CA ASP A 107 6.00 -15.75 1.75
C ASP A 107 7.14 -15.24 2.65
N LEU A 108 7.17 -13.93 2.93
CA LEU A 108 8.12 -13.30 3.85
C LEU A 108 7.73 -13.42 5.34
N LYS A 109 6.58 -14.03 5.64
CA LYS A 109 6.15 -14.20 7.02
C LYS A 109 7.09 -15.20 7.70
N GLU A 110 7.65 -14.79 8.83
CA GLU A 110 8.42 -15.72 9.68
C GLU A 110 7.48 -16.74 10.33
N ASP A 111 7.90 -18.02 10.33
CA ASP A 111 7.18 -19.14 10.97
C ASP A 111 7.25 -19.07 12.51
#